data_AF-A0A7J4SHK7-F1
#
_entry.id   AF-A0A7J4SHK7-F1
#
_cell.length_a   1.000
_cell.length_b   1.000
_cell.length_c   1.000
_cell.angle_alpha   90.00
_cell.angle_beta   90.00
_cell.angle_gamma   90.00
#
_symmetry.space_group_name_H-M   'P 1'
#
loop_
_entity.id
_entity.type
_entity.pdbx_description
1 polymer ?
#
loop_
_entity_poly.entity_id
_entity_poly.type
_entity_poly.pdbx_seq_one_letter_code
_entity_poly.pdbx_strand_id
1 'polypeptide(L)'
;MSGLGADFCLVCGAPPPLFGDRMCESCLRKRTKLAEVPENVPWVRCARCGIVEIQGKWVNISEDEVWDELIQRNLKFHIDAEDISIAVETQTISDRHTLIHLQLEGVIDSLLFQEEHTMRARMANGVCLTCTRRAGNYYEATVQLRSSGRKL
;
A
#
# COMPACT_ATOMS: atom_id res chain seq x y z
N MET A 1 39.52 -9.96 39.36
CA MET A 1 40.02 -9.81 37.98
C MET A 1 38.88 -9.26 37.14
N SER A 2 38.78 -7.94 37.06
CA SER A 2 37.65 -7.24 36.44
C SER A 2 37.98 -7.03 34.97
N GLY A 3 37.42 -7.87 34.09
CA GLY A 3 37.74 -7.89 32.67
C GLY A 3 37.42 -6.55 31.99
N LEU A 4 38.44 -5.90 31.46
CA LEU A 4 38.34 -4.79 30.52
C LEU A 4 37.83 -5.35 29.18
N GLY A 5 36.51 -5.41 29.01
CA GLY A 5 35.89 -5.90 27.77
C GLY A 5 34.47 -6.45 27.93
N ALA A 6 33.69 -5.97 28.90
CA ALA A 6 32.27 -6.34 28.96
C ALA A 6 31.55 -5.77 27.74
N ASP A 7 30.70 -6.57 27.11
CA ASP A 7 29.83 -6.10 26.03
C ASP A 7 28.92 -4.97 26.54
N PHE A 8 28.83 -3.86 25.81
CA PHE A 8 27.98 -2.73 26.18
C PHE A 8 27.30 -2.13 24.94
N CYS A 9 26.18 -1.45 25.16
CA CYS A 9 25.43 -0.79 24.12
C CYS A 9 26.23 0.36 23.50
N LEU A 10 26.43 0.35 22.18
CA LEU A 10 27.20 1.39 21.47
C LEU A 10 26.57 2.80 21.53
N VAL A 11 25.29 2.90 21.87
CA VAL A 11 24.55 4.17 21.90
C VAL A 11 24.50 4.78 23.31
N CYS A 12 24.29 3.96 24.35
CA CYS A 12 24.07 4.45 25.71
C CYS A 12 24.98 3.84 26.79
N GLY A 13 25.83 2.87 26.44
CA GLY A 13 26.73 2.21 27.39
C GLY A 13 26.08 1.20 28.34
N ALA A 14 24.80 0.87 28.13
CA ALA A 14 24.09 -0.13 28.95
C ALA A 14 24.73 -1.52 28.86
N PRO A 15 24.72 -2.32 29.95
CA PRO A 15 25.21 -3.69 29.94
C PRO A 15 24.29 -4.61 29.11
N PRO A 16 24.69 -5.87 28.84
CA PRO A 16 23.88 -6.84 28.11
C PRO A 16 22.56 -7.17 28.84
N PRO A 17 21.51 -7.63 28.13
CA PRO A 17 21.49 -8.16 26.76
C PRO A 17 21.55 -7.08 25.67
N LEU A 18 22.22 -7.42 24.57
CA LEU A 18 22.37 -6.58 23.38
C LEU A 18 21.78 -7.32 22.18
N PHE A 19 21.22 -6.55 21.25
CA PHE A 19 20.52 -7.00 20.05
C PHE A 19 21.11 -6.29 18.83
N GLY A 20 20.95 -6.90 17.65
CA GLY A 20 21.42 -6.37 16.37
C GLY A 20 22.88 -5.89 16.41
N ASP A 21 23.10 -4.62 16.05
CA ASP A 21 24.39 -3.92 16.09
C ASP A 21 24.87 -3.56 17.51
N ARG A 22 24.81 -4.51 18.44
CA ARG A 22 25.28 -4.34 19.82
C ARG A 22 24.58 -3.16 20.53
N MET A 23 23.27 -3.08 20.36
CA MET A 23 22.41 -2.07 21.00
C MET A 23 21.55 -2.71 22.08
N CYS A 24 21.28 -2.00 23.17
CA CYS A 24 20.24 -2.43 24.10
C CYS A 24 18.86 -2.25 23.46
N GLU A 25 17.87 -2.97 23.96
CA GLU A 25 16.49 -2.96 23.44
C GLU A 25 15.93 -1.54 23.26
N SER A 26 16.13 -0.66 24.24
CA SER A 26 15.59 0.72 24.18
C SER A 26 16.22 1.57 23.08
N CYS A 27 17.48 1.33 22.73
CA CYS A 27 18.16 2.03 21.65
C CYS A 27 17.75 1.47 20.29
N LEU A 28 17.61 0.15 20.19
CA LEU A 28 17.14 -0.53 18.98
C LEU A 28 15.72 -0.07 18.63
N ARG A 29 14.79 -0.07 19.60
CA ARG A 29 13.39 0.34 19.39
C ARG A 29 13.21 1.78 18.93
N LYS A 30 14.12 2.69 19.32
CA LYS A 30 14.06 4.10 18.91
C LYS A 30 14.54 4.34 17.49
N ARG A 31 15.34 3.42 16.94
CA ARG A 31 16.02 3.59 15.65
C ARG A 31 15.45 2.70 14.56
N THR A 32 14.94 1.55 14.96
CA THR A 32 14.38 0.54 14.05
C THR A 32 12.90 0.82 13.88
N LYS A 33 12.47 0.91 12.62
CA LYS A 33 11.05 0.91 12.25
C LYS A 33 10.73 -0.43 11.63
N LEU A 34 9.60 -1.02 12.02
CA LEU A 34 9.13 -2.28 11.47
C LEU A 34 8.76 -2.13 10.00
N ALA A 35 8.12 -1.01 9.62
CA ALA A 35 7.78 -0.74 8.24
C ALA A 35 7.84 0.74 7.87
N GLU A 36 8.08 0.99 6.58
CA GLU A 36 7.89 2.28 5.95
C GLU A 36 6.51 2.31 5.29
N VAL A 37 5.66 3.23 5.77
CA VAL A 37 4.31 3.44 5.26
C VAL A 37 4.17 4.88 4.76
N PRO A 38 3.85 5.12 3.48
CA PRO A 38 3.58 6.46 3.00
C PRO A 38 2.24 6.99 3.53
N GLU A 39 2.23 8.25 3.96
CA GLU A 39 1.02 8.89 4.49
C GLU A 39 -0.07 9.10 3.42
N ASN A 40 0.31 9.25 2.14
CA ASN A 40 -0.64 9.55 1.07
C ASN A 40 -0.31 8.73 -0.17
N VAL A 41 -1.29 7.96 -0.64
CA VAL A 41 -1.16 7.11 -1.82
C VAL A 41 -2.25 7.47 -2.83
N PRO A 42 -1.89 8.00 -4.01
CA PRO A 42 -2.86 8.27 -5.06
C PRO A 42 -3.26 6.98 -5.78
N TRP A 43 -4.53 6.87 -6.14
CA TRP A 43 -5.04 5.82 -7.01
C TRP A 43 -6.03 6.42 -8.01
N VAL A 44 -6.24 5.78 -9.16
CA VAL A 44 -7.03 6.36 -10.26
C VAL A 44 -8.28 5.52 -10.50
N ARG A 45 -9.43 6.19 -10.55
CA ARG A 45 -10.73 5.59 -10.88
C ARG A 45 -11.31 6.23 -12.13
N CYS A 46 -11.91 5.42 -12.99
CA CYS A 46 -12.55 5.90 -14.20
C CYS A 46 -13.85 6.64 -13.84
N ALA A 47 -13.92 7.94 -14.14
CA ALA A 47 -15.08 8.77 -13.81
C ALA A 47 -16.38 8.38 -14.55
N ARG A 48 -16.32 7.48 -15.55
CA ARG A 48 -17.49 7.06 -16.35
C ARG A 48 -18.01 5.67 -16.03
N CYS A 49 -17.13 4.69 -15.83
CA CYS A 49 -17.53 3.30 -15.59
C CYS A 49 -17.03 2.73 -14.26
N GLY A 50 -16.30 3.50 -13.46
CA GLY A 50 -15.91 3.12 -12.11
C GLY A 50 -14.74 2.13 -11.99
N ILE A 51 -14.26 1.55 -13.10
CA ILE A 51 -13.08 0.66 -13.10
C ILE A 51 -11.82 1.44 -12.71
N VAL A 52 -10.82 0.73 -12.17
CA VAL A 52 -9.65 1.33 -11.53
C VAL A 52 -8.38 1.06 -12.31
N GLU A 53 -7.40 1.95 -12.22
CA GLU A 53 -6.08 1.74 -12.83
C GLU A 53 -5.12 1.11 -11.81
N ILE A 54 -4.65 -0.10 -12.12
CA ILE A 54 -3.61 -0.81 -11.37
C ILE A 54 -2.46 -1.09 -12.33
N GLN A 55 -1.28 -0.54 -12.02
CA GLN A 55 -0.05 -0.73 -12.79
C GLN A 55 -0.21 -0.48 -14.31
N GLY A 56 -0.92 0.58 -14.69
CA GLY A 56 -1.16 0.93 -16.10
C GLY A 56 -2.24 0.12 -16.80
N LYS A 57 -2.91 -0.82 -16.09
CA LYS A 57 -4.03 -1.61 -16.61
C LYS A 57 -5.33 -1.17 -15.93
N TRP A 58 -6.40 -1.12 -16.71
CA TRP A 58 -7.74 -0.83 -16.19
C TRP A 58 -8.45 -2.13 -15.85
N VAL A 59 -8.73 -2.35 -14.57
CA VAL A 59 -9.31 -3.59 -14.04
C VAL A 59 -10.60 -3.27 -13.28
N ASN A 60 -11.53 -4.23 -13.30
CA ASN A 60 -12.77 -4.14 -12.55
C ASN A 60 -12.63 -5.00 -11.30
N ILE A 61 -12.30 -4.36 -10.18
CA ILE A 61 -12.11 -4.98 -8.87
C ILE A 61 -12.93 -4.20 -7.83
N SER A 62 -13.18 -4.86 -6.70
CA SER A 62 -13.85 -4.27 -5.54
C SER A 62 -12.98 -3.21 -4.84
N GLU A 63 -13.58 -2.41 -3.96
CA GLU A 63 -12.82 -1.40 -3.19
C GLU A 63 -11.86 -2.07 -2.20
N ASP A 64 -12.24 -3.21 -1.60
CA ASP A 64 -11.36 -3.97 -0.70
C ASP A 64 -10.10 -4.47 -1.42
N GLU A 65 -10.25 -5.00 -2.64
CA GLU A 65 -9.12 -5.40 -3.47
C GLU A 65 -8.23 -4.20 -3.87
N VAL A 66 -8.80 -2.99 -4.01
CA VAL A 66 -8.00 -1.78 -4.23
C VAL A 66 -7.13 -1.49 -3.01
N TRP A 67 -7.68 -1.60 -1.79
CA TRP A 67 -6.93 -1.36 -0.56
C TRP A 67 -5.79 -2.36 -0.40
N ASP A 68 -6.04 -3.64 -0.63
CA ASP A 68 -5.02 -4.69 -0.59
C ASP A 68 -3.87 -4.40 -1.57
N GLU A 69 -4.19 -4.03 -2.82
CA GLU A 69 -3.20 -3.65 -3.84
C GLU A 69 -2.39 -2.41 -3.42
N LEU A 70 -3.04 -1.40 -2.83
CA LEU A 70 -2.34 -0.20 -2.36
C LEU A 70 -1.41 -0.52 -1.19
N ILE A 71 -1.83 -1.37 -0.24
CA ILE A 71 -1.02 -1.78 0.90
C ILE A 71 0.18 -2.58 0.39
N GLN A 72 -0.05 -3.64 -0.38
CA GLN A 72 1.01 -4.52 -0.88
C GLN A 72 2.07 -3.78 -1.69
N ARG A 73 1.67 -2.76 -2.45
CA ARG A 73 2.59 -1.99 -3.31
C ARG A 73 3.45 -0.99 -2.54
N ASN A 74 2.90 -0.41 -1.47
CA ASN A 74 3.51 0.74 -0.81
C ASN A 74 4.15 0.41 0.54
N LEU A 75 3.71 -0.68 1.17
CA LEU A 75 4.24 -1.14 2.44
C LEU A 75 5.60 -1.82 2.23
N LYS A 76 6.63 -1.34 2.93
CA LYS A 76 7.96 -1.96 2.93
C LYS A 76 8.34 -2.32 4.36
N PHE A 77 8.54 -3.61 4.61
CA PHE A 77 9.00 -4.08 5.90
C PHE A 77 10.52 -3.95 6.05
N HIS A 78 10.97 -3.91 7.30
CA HIS A 78 12.38 -4.05 7.65
C HIS A 78 12.93 -5.37 7.12
N ILE A 79 14.19 -5.38 6.67
CA ILE A 79 14.81 -6.54 6.01
C ILE A 79 14.90 -7.75 6.95
N ASP A 80 15.14 -7.52 8.23
CA ASP A 80 15.28 -8.55 9.26
C ASP A 80 13.97 -8.83 10.03
N ALA A 81 12.82 -8.38 9.51
CA ALA A 81 11.53 -8.63 10.14
C ALA A 81 11.03 -10.06 9.85
N GLU A 82 10.69 -10.80 10.91
CA GLU A 82 10.11 -12.13 10.89
C GLU A 82 8.71 -12.12 11.54
N ASP A 83 7.95 -13.21 11.36
CA ASP A 83 6.60 -13.39 11.95
C ASP A 83 5.68 -12.17 11.79
N ILE A 84 5.62 -11.64 10.56
CA ILE A 84 4.89 -10.41 10.25
C ILE A 84 3.37 -10.67 10.26
N SER A 85 2.65 -9.86 11.03
CA SER A 85 1.19 -9.78 11.03
C SER A 85 0.73 -8.38 10.61
N ILE A 86 -0.35 -8.34 9.82
CA ILE A 86 -0.95 -7.10 9.31
C ILE A 86 -2.44 -7.16 9.61
N ALA A 87 -2.95 -6.20 10.38
CA ALA A 87 -4.37 -5.94 10.50
C ALA A 87 -4.71 -4.61 9.82
N VAL A 88 -5.82 -4.62 9.07
CA VAL A 88 -6.24 -3.51 8.22
C VAL A 88 -7.67 -3.13 8.59
N GLU A 89 -7.89 -1.83 8.80
CA GLU A 89 -9.23 -1.25 8.94
C GLU A 89 -9.34 -0.03 8.04
N THR A 90 -10.46 0.10 7.31
CA THR A 90 -10.67 1.17 6.35
C THR A 90 -11.80 2.09 6.77
N GLN A 91 -11.57 3.39 6.69
CA GLN A 91 -12.56 4.42 6.99
C GLN A 91 -12.73 5.37 5.79
N THR A 92 -13.89 5.32 5.16
CA THR A 92 -14.23 6.24 4.06
C THR A 92 -14.61 7.61 4.62
N ILE A 93 -13.81 8.63 4.30
CA ILE A 93 -14.05 10.02 4.72
C ILE A 93 -14.85 10.78 3.67
N SER A 94 -14.57 10.53 2.39
CA SER A 94 -15.32 11.08 1.26
C SER A 94 -15.28 10.14 0.06
N ASP A 95 -16.03 10.48 -0.99
CA ASP A 95 -15.97 9.85 -2.31
C ASP A 95 -14.56 9.76 -2.93
N ARG A 96 -13.61 10.58 -2.46
CA ARG A 96 -12.24 10.66 -2.96
C ARG A 96 -11.17 10.34 -1.92
N HIS A 97 -11.55 10.15 -0.66
CA HIS A 97 -10.61 10.02 0.44
C HIS A 97 -11.00 8.86 1.35
N THR A 98 -10.10 7.88 1.44
CA THR A 98 -10.22 6.75 2.37
C THR A 98 -8.98 6.73 3.25
N LEU A 99 -9.18 6.58 4.56
CA LEU A 99 -8.12 6.28 5.51
C LEU A 99 -8.00 4.77 5.66
N ILE A 100 -6.77 4.28 5.62
CA ILE A 100 -6.41 2.89 5.83
C ILE A 100 -5.57 2.87 7.10
N HIS A 101 -6.14 2.34 8.18
CA HIS A 101 -5.45 2.11 9.43
C HIS A 101 -4.77 0.76 9.36
N LEU A 102 -3.47 0.76 9.63
CA LEU A 102 -2.62 -0.42 9.57
C LEU A 102 -2.05 -0.66 10.96
N GLN A 103 -2.32 -1.82 11.52
CA GLN A 103 -1.64 -2.32 12.70
C GLN A 103 -0.68 -3.42 12.23
N LEU A 104 0.60 -3.17 12.44
CA LEU A 104 1.69 -4.04 12.01
C LEU A 104 2.34 -4.64 13.24
N GLU A 105 2.56 -5.95 13.21
CA GLU A 105 3.36 -6.63 14.21
C GLU A 105 4.42 -7.47 13.53
N GLY A 106 5.57 -7.60 14.17
CA GLY A 106 6.66 -8.43 13.65
C GLY A 106 7.79 -8.51 14.64
N VAL A 107 8.67 -9.49 14.44
CA VAL A 107 9.81 -9.74 15.30
C VAL A 107 11.07 -9.30 14.58
N ILE A 108 11.89 -8.46 15.22
CA ILE A 108 13.22 -8.08 14.73
C ILE A 108 14.20 -8.36 15.86
N ASP A 109 15.27 -9.10 15.59
CA ASP A 109 16.28 -9.49 16.58
C ASP A 109 15.65 -10.09 17.86
N SER A 110 14.70 -11.02 17.73
CA SER A 110 13.94 -11.66 18.84
C SER A 110 13.08 -10.71 19.70
N LEU A 111 12.91 -9.46 19.27
CA LEU A 111 12.06 -8.48 19.94
C LEU A 111 10.78 -8.26 19.14
N LEU A 112 9.63 -8.31 19.82
CA LEU A 112 8.36 -7.98 19.20
C LEU A 112 8.24 -6.46 19.01
N PHE A 113 7.97 -6.05 17.77
CA PHE A 113 7.63 -4.69 17.37
C PHE A 113 6.15 -4.63 17.01
N GLN A 114 5.49 -3.59 17.49
CA GLN A 114 4.10 -3.26 17.14
C GLN A 114 4.08 -1.79 16.71
N GLU A 115 3.54 -1.53 15.53
CA GLU A 115 3.44 -0.20 14.96
C GLU A 115 2.04 0.05 14.39
N GLU A 116 1.51 1.24 14.67
CA GLU A 116 0.26 1.71 14.09
C GLU A 116 0.55 2.83 13.09
N HIS A 117 0.04 2.66 11.88
CA HIS A 117 0.20 3.63 10.80
C HIS A 117 -1.15 3.99 10.21
N THR A 118 -1.25 5.21 9.67
CA THR A 118 -2.44 5.64 8.93
C THR A 118 -2.02 6.11 7.54
N MET A 119 -2.51 5.41 6.52
CA MET A 119 -2.30 5.72 5.11
C MET A 119 -3.58 6.36 4.55
N ARG A 120 -3.44 7.45 3.78
CA ARG A 120 -4.56 8.09 3.09
C ARG A 120 -4.56 7.74 1.61
N ALA A 121 -5.53 6.94 1.18
CA ALA A 121 -5.80 6.70 -0.22
C ALA A 121 -6.55 7.89 -0.83
N ARG A 122 -5.98 8.52 -1.85
CA ARG A 122 -6.56 9.67 -2.55
C ARG A 122 -6.95 9.28 -3.97
N MET A 123 -8.25 9.29 -4.24
CA MET A 123 -8.78 8.97 -5.56
C MET A 123 -8.59 10.16 -6.51
N ALA A 124 -7.91 9.92 -7.63
CA ALA A 124 -7.86 10.79 -8.79
C ALA A 124 -8.83 10.28 -9.87
N ASN A 125 -9.38 11.22 -10.64
CA ASN A 125 -10.21 10.88 -11.78
C ASN A 125 -9.34 10.58 -13.00
N GLY A 126 -9.59 9.44 -13.62
CA GLY A 126 -9.08 9.11 -14.95
C GLY A 126 -10.22 8.70 -15.89
N VAL A 127 -9.88 8.40 -17.14
CA VAL A 127 -10.82 7.83 -18.11
C VAL A 127 -10.15 6.63 -18.77
N CYS A 128 -10.76 5.46 -18.63
CA CYS A 128 -10.23 4.23 -19.21
C CYS A 128 -10.28 4.25 -20.73
N LEU A 129 -9.43 3.43 -21.35
CA LEU A 129 -9.33 3.34 -22.81
C LEU A 129 -10.69 3.06 -23.49
N THR A 130 -11.51 2.19 -22.89
CA THR A 130 -12.85 1.87 -23.40
C THR A 130 -13.77 3.09 -23.39
N CYS A 131 -13.80 3.85 -22.31
CA CYS A 131 -14.62 5.06 -22.20
C CYS A 131 -14.14 6.17 -23.14
N THR A 132 -12.82 6.32 -23.30
CA THR A 132 -12.24 7.25 -24.26
C THR A 132 -12.62 6.88 -25.70
N ARG A 133 -12.49 5.60 -26.08
CA ARG A 133 -12.89 5.11 -27.41
C ARG A 133 -14.38 5.35 -27.69
N ARG A 134 -15.25 5.05 -26.71
CA ARG A 134 -16.70 5.32 -26.82
C ARG A 134 -16.99 6.81 -27.03
N ALA A 135 -16.35 7.70 -26.25
CA ALA A 135 -16.56 9.14 -26.38
C ALA A 135 -16.00 9.72 -27.69
N GLY A 136 -14.93 9.12 -28.22
CA GLY A 136 -14.32 9.51 -29.49
C GLY A 136 -15.02 8.96 -30.74
N ASN A 137 -16.18 8.30 -30.61
CA ASN A 137 -16.86 7.58 -31.70
C ASN A 137 -15.93 6.59 -32.43
N TYR A 138 -14.98 5.99 -31.71
CA TYR A 138 -14.12 4.95 -32.24
C TYR A 138 -14.88 3.62 -32.31
N TYR A 139 -14.79 2.95 -33.44
CA TYR A 139 -15.32 1.61 -33.66
C TYR A 139 -14.33 0.79 -34.47
N GLU A 140 -14.23 -0.50 -34.17
CA GLU A 140 -13.38 -1.43 -34.94
C GLU A 140 -14.06 -1.86 -36.25
N ALA A 141 -15.39 -1.79 -36.31
CA ALA A 141 -16.17 -2.05 -37.51
C ALA A 141 -17.45 -1.20 -37.55
N THR A 142 -17.90 -0.80 -38.74
CA THR A 142 -19.20 -0.16 -38.96
C THR A 142 -20.10 -1.09 -39.76
N VAL A 143 -21.28 -1.39 -39.23
CA VAL A 143 -22.32 -2.13 -39.96
C VAL A 143 -23.31 -1.14 -40.55
N GLN A 144 -23.39 -1.07 -41.88
CA GLN A 144 -24.39 -0.25 -42.58
C GLN A 144 -25.56 -1.12 -43.05
N LEU A 145 -26.73 -0.93 -42.44
CA LEU A 145 -27.96 -1.58 -42.87
C LEU A 145 -28.60 -0.76 -43.98
N ARG A 146 -28.80 -1.38 -45.16
CA ARG A 146 -29.51 -0.77 -46.29
C ARG A 146 -30.73 -1.63 -46.62
N SER A 147 -31.88 -1.00 -46.80
CA SER A 147 -33.06 -1.68 -47.32
C SER A 147 -33.03 -1.65 -48.84
N SER A 148 -33.03 -2.83 -49.47
CA SER A 148 -33.17 -3.00 -50.91
C SER A 148 -34.61 -3.36 -51.24
N GLY A 149 -35.47 -2.37 -51.49
CA GLY A 149 -36.77 -2.61 -52.13
C GLY A 149 -38.02 -2.06 -51.43
N ARG A 150 -38.06 -0.76 -51.12
CA ARG A 150 -39.35 -0.09 -50.90
C ARG A 150 -39.93 0.34 -52.25
N LYS A 151 -40.98 -0.33 -52.72
CA LYS A 151 -41.83 0.22 -53.82
C LYS A 151 -42.65 1.38 -53.25
N LEU A 152 -42.55 2.55 -53.89
CA LEU A 152 -43.40 3.71 -53.65
C LEU A 152 -44.84 3.42 -54.08
#